data_AF-A0A495QZZ5-F1
#
_entry.id   AF-A0A495QZZ5-F1
#
_cell.length_a   1.000
_cell.length_b   1.000
_cell.length_c   1.000
_cell.angle_alpha   90.00
_cell.angle_beta   90.00
_cell.angle_gamma   90.00
#
_symmetry.space_group_name_H-M   'P 1'
#
loop_
_entity.id
_entity.type
_entity.pdbx_description
1 polymer ?
#
loop_
_entity_poly.entity_id
_entity_poly.type
_entity_poly.pdbx_seq_one_letter_code
_entity_poly.pdbx_strand_id
1 'polypeptide(L)'
;MGPDRTDETRFPHIDKGLTVSGTKTISVDAGAWREAQKAARRLAEVRRDMPKLLDDVRRQTRADIDRAVSAVTSRQERTDRSLRELSEHTRDLERRTSARLREQAGQLKAVRAETKRLSREIDREREERRRRFADLDARVTDITERRDQATRRARALFDDAGTLAAVIAELPHERFAPGRLRRLEQRLAQTAVTLNEQEPAFSLGLVQNLYFDLSDLRVEVEEAALEWEQARFAALEALRAADAVTESNIVVPMRAMDGTVLDGIDLDVDFWTDGDAARLLKRIREQAGIVAEPDCPLTLDELRAIVQRDAPAYEQELTDLLERAWTRTLASQQRANTAEIAIAALEQQGYELADEAWEGEDFRGAHYSKLVSLTGRSELVVEIAPDGDAGMAIRVLSYDTDAAEDRRRQRTQSMLGSLRSAGIPAGAPEDRGTEPTPEEGDLEAIRRRRRRVD
;
A
#
# COMPACT_ATOMS: atom_id res chain seq x y z
N MET A 1 77.80 37.44 25.23
CA MET A 1 77.69 37.58 26.70
C MET A 1 76.33 38.17 27.00
N GLY A 2 75.42 37.40 27.60
CA GLY A 2 74.18 37.94 28.19
C GLY A 2 74.47 38.55 29.58
N PRO A 3 73.48 38.75 30.47
CA PRO A 3 72.02 38.57 30.33
C PRO A 3 71.16 39.69 30.99
N ASP A 4 69.83 39.68 30.81
CA ASP A 4 68.75 39.74 31.85
C ASP A 4 67.38 39.86 31.14
N ARG A 5 66.45 38.88 31.25
CA ARG A 5 65.34 38.75 32.22
C ARG A 5 64.39 39.97 32.18
N THR A 6 63.07 39.88 32.03
CA THR A 6 61.98 38.97 32.48
C THR A 6 60.79 39.16 31.49
N ASP A 7 59.65 38.47 31.44
CA ASP A 7 58.90 37.59 32.33
C ASP A 7 57.78 36.91 31.49
N GLU A 8 57.06 35.99 32.13
CA GLU A 8 55.65 35.59 31.92
C GLU A 8 55.35 34.10 31.64
N THR A 9 54.79 33.48 32.70
CA THR A 9 53.74 32.43 32.76
C THR A 9 54.14 30.97 32.42
N ARG A 10 54.25 29.97 33.33
CA ARG A 10 53.33 29.37 34.35
C ARG A 10 51.98 28.97 33.72
N PHE A 11 51.57 27.71 33.49
CA PHE A 11 51.48 26.48 34.31
C PHE A 11 51.15 25.24 33.39
N PRO A 12 50.72 24.06 33.90
CA PRO A 12 51.50 22.83 34.09
C PRO A 12 51.23 21.73 33.03
N HIS A 13 52.15 20.77 32.95
CA HIS A 13 51.91 19.48 32.33
C HIS A 13 50.75 18.76 33.04
N ILE A 14 49.64 18.55 32.34
CA ILE A 14 48.66 17.53 32.68
C ILE A 14 49.03 16.28 31.89
N ASP A 15 49.63 15.33 32.60
CA ASP A 15 49.76 13.95 32.18
C ASP A 15 48.35 13.32 32.22
N LYS A 16 47.69 13.22 31.06
CA LYS A 16 46.44 12.46 30.92
C LYS A 16 46.81 11.02 30.59
N GLY A 17 46.96 10.22 31.64
CA GLY A 17 46.89 8.77 31.51
C GLY A 17 45.54 8.39 30.91
N LEU A 18 45.56 7.80 29.71
CA LEU A 18 44.42 7.06 29.18
C LEU A 18 44.29 5.78 30.02
N THR A 19 43.34 5.75 30.95
CA THR A 19 42.82 4.49 31.51
C THR A 19 41.96 3.84 30.43
N VAL A 20 42.48 2.78 29.80
CA VAL A 20 41.81 2.01 28.75
C VAL A 20 40.98 0.90 29.39
N SER A 21 39.69 0.87 29.08
CA SER A 21 38.67 0.04 29.72
C SER A 21 38.30 -1.20 28.88
N GLY A 22 37.57 -2.15 29.48
CA GLY A 22 37.44 -3.55 29.04
C GLY A 22 36.42 -3.90 27.94
N THR A 23 36.00 -2.98 27.07
CA THR A 23 35.02 -3.27 26.01
C THR A 23 35.52 -2.80 24.65
N LYS A 24 35.61 -3.72 23.68
CA LYS A 24 36.08 -3.42 22.31
C LYS A 24 35.09 -3.80 21.24
N THR A 25 34.80 -2.87 20.32
CA THR A 25 33.84 -3.05 19.21
C THR A 25 34.56 -3.18 17.87
N ILE A 26 34.02 -4.03 16.99
CA ILE A 26 34.55 -4.33 15.66
C ILE A 26 33.39 -4.40 14.65
N SER A 27 33.48 -3.66 13.54
CA SER A 27 32.51 -3.67 12.43
C SER A 27 33.03 -4.46 11.22
N VAL A 28 32.13 -5.08 10.46
CA VAL A 28 32.41 -5.92 9.27
C VAL A 28 31.91 -5.23 7.98
N ASP A 29 32.72 -5.24 6.92
CA ASP A 29 32.48 -4.49 5.66
C ASP A 29 31.35 -5.10 4.77
N ALA A 30 30.34 -4.29 4.46
CA ALA A 30 29.12 -4.61 3.71
C ALA A 30 29.28 -4.68 2.17
N GLY A 31 30.49 -4.51 1.63
CA GLY A 31 30.78 -4.45 0.19
C GLY A 31 30.73 -5.79 -0.56
N ALA A 32 31.39 -6.83 -0.02
CA ALA A 32 31.46 -8.15 -0.65
C ALA A 32 30.11 -8.91 -0.60
N TRP A 33 29.25 -8.52 0.33
CA TRP A 33 27.93 -9.11 0.59
C TRP A 33 26.89 -8.81 -0.50
N ARG A 34 26.92 -7.60 -1.07
CA ARG A 34 25.95 -7.13 -2.08
C ARG A 34 26.02 -7.86 -3.42
N GLU A 35 27.17 -8.45 -3.75
CA GLU A 35 27.36 -9.18 -5.01
C GLU A 35 26.75 -10.61 -4.96
N ALA A 36 26.74 -11.28 -3.80
CA ALA A 36 26.03 -12.55 -3.62
C ALA A 36 24.50 -12.36 -3.62
N GLN A 37 24.03 -11.24 -3.09
CA GLN A 37 22.61 -10.87 -3.01
C GLN A 37 21.99 -10.53 -4.38
N LYS A 38 22.78 -9.98 -5.32
CA LYS A 38 22.34 -9.74 -6.71
C LYS A 38 21.98 -11.02 -7.48
N ALA A 39 22.55 -12.16 -7.12
CA ALA A 39 22.21 -13.45 -7.73
C ALA A 39 20.86 -13.99 -7.22
N ALA A 40 20.53 -13.76 -5.95
CA ALA A 40 19.23 -14.09 -5.35
C ALA A 40 18.08 -13.20 -5.87
N ARG A 41 18.37 -11.97 -6.32
CA ARG A 41 17.39 -11.08 -6.97
C ARG A 41 16.78 -11.64 -8.26
N ARG A 42 17.44 -12.61 -8.91
CA ARG A 42 16.85 -13.33 -10.05
C ARG A 42 15.81 -14.38 -9.63
N LEU A 43 15.67 -14.64 -8.33
CA LEU A 43 14.66 -15.52 -7.74
C LEU A 43 13.41 -14.77 -7.25
N ALA A 44 13.26 -13.48 -7.58
CA ALA A 44 12.00 -12.76 -7.54
C ALA A 44 11.05 -13.17 -8.69
N GLU A 45 11.13 -14.44 -9.09
CA GLU A 45 10.16 -15.09 -9.97
C GLU A 45 9.15 -15.85 -9.09
N VAL A 46 8.58 -15.15 -8.09
CA VAL A 46 7.36 -15.53 -7.36
C VAL A 46 6.14 -15.29 -8.28
N ARG A 47 6.24 -15.81 -9.51
CA ARG A 47 5.29 -15.62 -10.61
C ARG A 47 4.57 -16.92 -10.98
N ARG A 48 4.74 -17.98 -10.18
CA ARG A 48 4.26 -19.33 -10.51
C ARG A 48 2.95 -19.74 -9.83
N ASP A 49 2.56 -19.13 -8.71
CA ASP A 49 1.31 -19.47 -7.98
C ASP A 49 0.24 -18.37 -7.99
N MET A 50 0.56 -17.19 -8.53
CA MET A 50 -0.37 -16.07 -8.78
C MET A 50 -1.71 -16.49 -9.44
N PRO A 51 -1.74 -17.42 -10.43
CA PRO A 51 -2.99 -17.74 -11.12
C PRO A 51 -4.08 -18.38 -10.25
N LYS A 52 -3.69 -19.21 -9.27
CA LYS A 52 -4.67 -19.94 -8.43
C LYS A 52 -5.27 -19.05 -7.34
N LEU A 53 -4.46 -18.19 -6.73
CA LEU A 53 -4.92 -17.20 -5.74
C LEU A 53 -5.84 -16.16 -6.39
N LEU A 54 -5.55 -15.77 -7.65
CA LEU A 54 -6.44 -14.90 -8.43
C LEU A 54 -7.81 -15.52 -8.67
N ASP A 55 -7.94 -16.84 -8.79
CA ASP A 55 -9.23 -17.49 -9.06
C ASP A 55 -10.18 -17.51 -7.84
N ASP A 56 -9.63 -17.59 -6.63
CA ASP A 56 -10.42 -17.48 -5.39
C ASP A 56 -10.80 -16.02 -5.11
N VAL A 57 -9.87 -15.08 -5.31
CA VAL A 57 -10.16 -13.64 -5.29
C VAL A 57 -11.23 -13.28 -6.32
N ARG A 58 -11.18 -13.86 -7.53
CA ARG A 58 -12.20 -13.66 -8.56
C ARG A 58 -13.57 -14.19 -8.13
N ARG A 59 -13.65 -15.28 -7.37
CA ARG A 59 -14.94 -15.81 -6.87
C ARG A 59 -15.58 -14.87 -5.85
N GLN A 60 -14.81 -14.38 -4.88
CA GLN A 60 -15.34 -13.47 -3.87
C GLN A 60 -15.64 -12.08 -4.44
N THR A 61 -14.82 -11.62 -5.38
CA THR A 61 -15.05 -10.38 -6.15
C THR A 61 -16.30 -10.50 -7.03
N ARG A 62 -16.57 -11.66 -7.63
CA ARG A 62 -17.83 -11.91 -8.33
C ARG A 62 -19.05 -11.76 -7.43
N ALA A 63 -19.03 -12.26 -6.20
CA ALA A 63 -20.19 -12.14 -5.30
C ALA A 63 -20.51 -10.67 -4.92
N ASP A 64 -19.49 -9.83 -4.79
CA ASP A 64 -19.69 -8.41 -4.48
C ASP A 64 -20.04 -7.58 -5.71
N ILE A 65 -19.46 -7.94 -6.86
CA ILE A 65 -19.88 -7.45 -8.18
C ILE A 65 -21.35 -7.80 -8.38
N ASP A 66 -21.77 -9.04 -8.12
CA ASP A 66 -23.15 -9.48 -8.32
C ASP A 66 -24.12 -8.70 -7.43
N ARG A 67 -23.74 -8.38 -6.19
CA ARG A 67 -24.54 -7.52 -5.30
C ARG A 67 -24.65 -6.09 -5.80
N ALA A 68 -23.54 -5.48 -6.21
CA ALA A 68 -23.52 -4.12 -6.71
C ALA A 68 -24.21 -4.00 -8.09
N VAL A 69 -23.99 -4.97 -8.98
CA VAL A 69 -24.70 -5.09 -10.27
C VAL A 69 -26.19 -5.30 -10.03
N SER A 70 -26.60 -6.14 -9.08
CA SER A 70 -28.03 -6.31 -8.75
C SER A 70 -28.66 -4.99 -8.29
N ALA A 71 -27.97 -4.21 -7.45
CA ALA A 71 -28.46 -2.91 -7.03
C ALA A 71 -28.60 -1.93 -8.21
N VAL A 72 -27.62 -1.92 -9.13
CA VAL A 72 -27.67 -1.12 -10.37
C VAL A 72 -28.81 -1.60 -11.29
N THR A 73 -28.97 -2.90 -11.49
CA THR A 73 -30.02 -3.49 -12.32
C THR A 73 -31.41 -3.22 -11.75
N SER A 74 -31.62 -3.39 -10.45
CA SER A 74 -32.89 -3.06 -9.80
C SER A 74 -33.22 -1.56 -9.86
N ARG A 75 -32.20 -0.69 -9.84
CA ARG A 75 -32.37 0.75 -10.09
C ARG A 75 -32.76 1.01 -11.54
N GLN A 76 -32.09 0.37 -12.50
CA GLN A 76 -32.42 0.47 -13.92
C GLN A 76 -33.84 -0.02 -14.24
N GLU A 77 -34.30 -1.10 -13.61
CA GLU A 77 -35.67 -1.62 -13.78
C GLU A 77 -36.74 -0.68 -13.20
N ARG A 78 -36.41 0.09 -12.15
CA ARG A 78 -37.27 1.15 -11.64
C ARG A 78 -37.32 2.32 -12.62
N THR A 79 -36.16 2.79 -13.08
CA THR A 79 -36.07 3.83 -14.11
C THR A 79 -36.85 3.44 -15.37
N ASP A 80 -36.66 2.23 -15.89
CA ASP A 80 -37.35 1.73 -17.08
C ASP A 80 -38.87 1.62 -16.89
N ARG A 81 -39.36 1.39 -15.66
CA ARG A 81 -40.80 1.42 -15.36
C ARG A 81 -41.34 2.84 -15.40
N SER A 82 -40.68 3.79 -14.76
CA SER A 82 -41.09 5.21 -14.78
C SER A 82 -41.01 5.80 -16.20
N LEU A 83 -40.04 5.38 -17.01
CA LEU A 83 -39.93 5.79 -18.42
C LEU A 83 -41.07 5.27 -19.30
N ARG A 84 -41.81 4.22 -18.89
CA ARG A 84 -43.02 3.76 -19.60
C ARG A 84 -44.22 4.68 -19.38
N GLU A 85 -44.17 5.55 -18.37
CA GLU A 85 -45.23 6.51 -18.08
C GLU A 85 -45.14 7.76 -18.98
N LEU A 86 -43.99 7.98 -19.63
CA LEU A 86 -43.78 9.08 -20.57
C LEU A 86 -44.73 9.02 -21.78
N SER A 87 -44.93 10.13 -22.49
CA SER A 87 -45.70 10.14 -23.73
C SER A 87 -45.07 9.29 -24.85
N GLU A 88 -45.86 8.76 -25.80
CA GLU A 88 -45.37 7.81 -26.83
C GLU A 88 -44.17 8.33 -27.64
N HIS A 89 -44.17 9.62 -27.96
CA HIS A 89 -43.11 10.27 -28.72
C HIS A 89 -41.81 10.37 -27.90
N THR A 90 -41.94 10.71 -26.61
CA THR A 90 -40.84 10.77 -25.65
C THR A 90 -40.28 9.39 -25.34
N ARG A 91 -41.12 8.36 -25.25
CA ARG A 91 -40.71 6.96 -25.05
C ARG A 91 -39.79 6.44 -26.15
N ASP A 92 -39.98 6.83 -27.41
CA ASP A 92 -39.11 6.38 -28.51
C ASP A 92 -37.69 6.96 -28.38
N LEU A 93 -37.61 8.24 -28.01
CA LEU A 93 -36.33 8.94 -27.78
C LEU A 93 -35.59 8.37 -26.57
N GLU A 94 -36.28 8.17 -25.46
CA GLU A 94 -35.70 7.63 -24.24
C GLU A 94 -35.32 6.15 -24.39
N ARG A 95 -36.07 5.35 -25.16
CA ARG A 95 -35.69 3.95 -25.46
C ARG A 95 -34.37 3.84 -26.20
N ARG A 96 -34.08 4.73 -27.16
CA ARG A 96 -32.79 4.71 -27.89
C ARG A 96 -31.63 5.08 -26.98
N THR A 97 -31.80 6.12 -26.15
CA THR A 97 -30.77 6.51 -25.17
C THR A 97 -30.53 5.41 -24.15
N SER A 98 -31.61 4.84 -23.58
CA SER A 98 -31.52 3.75 -22.60
C SER A 98 -30.94 2.47 -23.21
N ALA A 99 -31.25 2.17 -24.48
CA ALA A 99 -30.65 1.04 -25.19
C ALA A 99 -29.13 1.21 -25.35
N ARG A 100 -28.66 2.43 -25.64
CA ARG A 100 -27.23 2.74 -25.82
C ARG A 100 -26.47 2.74 -24.50
N LEU A 101 -27.07 3.26 -23.43
CA LEU A 101 -26.55 3.13 -22.05
C LEU A 101 -26.50 1.66 -21.60
N ARG A 102 -27.52 0.86 -21.95
CA ARG A 102 -27.53 -0.59 -21.71
C ARG A 102 -26.48 -1.32 -22.53
N GLU A 103 -26.22 -0.90 -23.76
CA GLU A 103 -25.13 -1.44 -24.57
C GLU A 103 -23.77 -1.13 -23.93
N GLN A 104 -23.57 0.10 -23.42
CA GLN A 104 -22.38 0.46 -22.63
C GLN A 104 -22.24 -0.37 -21.35
N ALA A 105 -23.35 -0.68 -20.67
CA ALA A 105 -23.37 -1.60 -19.53
C ALA A 105 -23.17 -3.08 -19.96
N GLY A 106 -23.58 -3.49 -21.15
CA GLY A 106 -23.36 -4.85 -21.67
C GLY A 106 -21.92 -5.08 -22.14
N GLN A 107 -21.30 -4.03 -22.68
CA GLN A 107 -19.89 -4.00 -23.09
C GLN A 107 -18.92 -3.93 -21.90
N LEU A 108 -19.41 -4.00 -20.64
CA LEU A 108 -18.61 -4.11 -19.40
C LEU A 108 -17.57 -5.26 -19.40
N LYS A 109 -17.65 -6.21 -20.34
CA LYS A 109 -16.62 -7.25 -20.55
C LYS A 109 -15.53 -6.90 -21.57
N ALA A 110 -15.67 -5.84 -22.36
CA ALA A 110 -14.76 -5.50 -23.45
C ALA A 110 -14.39 -4.00 -23.50
N VAL A 111 -13.23 -3.70 -22.90
CA VAL A 111 -12.27 -2.63 -23.28
C VAL A 111 -12.61 -1.15 -23.01
N ARG A 112 -11.73 -0.54 -22.18
CA ARG A 112 -11.62 0.86 -21.71
C ARG A 112 -11.43 1.98 -22.78
N ALA A 113 -11.43 1.67 -24.08
CA ALA A 113 -11.10 2.66 -25.13
C ALA A 113 -12.34 3.21 -25.88
N GLU A 114 -13.48 2.55 -25.78
CA GLU A 114 -14.70 2.93 -26.52
C GLU A 114 -15.44 4.12 -25.89
N THR A 115 -15.37 4.28 -24.57
CA THR A 115 -16.15 5.26 -23.78
C THR A 115 -15.95 6.71 -24.25
N LYS A 116 -14.71 7.12 -24.57
CA LYS A 116 -14.43 8.50 -25.05
C LYS A 116 -14.90 8.76 -26.49
N ARG A 117 -14.92 7.74 -27.35
CA ARG A 117 -15.38 7.86 -28.74
C ARG A 117 -16.90 7.94 -28.78
N LEU A 118 -17.57 7.18 -27.92
CA LEU A 118 -19.02 7.12 -27.79
C LEU A 118 -19.62 8.35 -27.08
N SER A 119 -18.96 8.92 -26.06
CA SER A 119 -19.40 10.19 -25.45
C SER A 119 -19.53 11.33 -26.49
N ARG A 120 -18.55 11.42 -27.41
CA ARG A 120 -18.62 12.35 -28.55
C ARG A 120 -19.73 12.03 -29.55
N GLU A 121 -20.15 10.77 -29.62
CA GLU A 121 -21.22 10.32 -30.50
C GLU A 121 -22.60 10.64 -29.91
N ILE A 122 -22.72 10.49 -28.58
CA ILE A 122 -23.89 10.92 -27.81
C ILE A 122 -24.05 12.45 -27.89
N ASP A 123 -22.97 13.23 -27.76
CA ASP A 123 -23.03 14.68 -27.92
C ASP A 123 -23.48 15.12 -29.32
N ARG A 124 -23.02 14.42 -30.36
CA ARG A 124 -23.50 14.64 -31.74
C ARG A 124 -24.98 14.28 -31.87
N GLU A 125 -25.42 13.19 -31.26
CA GLU A 125 -26.82 12.78 -31.27
C GLU A 125 -27.71 13.78 -30.51
N ARG A 126 -27.23 14.34 -29.39
CA ARG A 126 -27.88 15.43 -28.63
C ARG A 126 -28.09 16.66 -29.50
N GLU A 127 -27.03 17.08 -30.20
CA GLU A 127 -27.07 18.23 -31.10
C GLU A 127 -27.99 17.99 -32.31
N GLU A 128 -27.95 16.79 -32.90
CA GLU A 128 -28.87 16.41 -33.97
C GLU A 128 -30.33 16.35 -33.50
N ARG A 129 -30.60 15.90 -32.28
CA ARG A 129 -31.96 15.87 -31.69
C ARG A 129 -32.52 17.26 -31.51
N ARG A 130 -31.73 18.20 -30.95
CA ARG A 130 -32.12 19.62 -30.83
C ARG A 130 -32.47 20.20 -32.20
N ARG A 131 -31.71 19.84 -33.24
CA ARG A 131 -31.98 20.27 -34.63
C ARG A 131 -33.22 19.64 -35.25
N ARG A 132 -33.44 18.33 -35.07
CA ARG A 132 -34.64 17.63 -35.61
C ARG A 132 -35.93 18.16 -35.01
N PHE A 133 -35.93 18.53 -33.72
CA PHE A 133 -37.09 19.17 -33.08
C PHE A 133 -37.33 20.59 -33.59
N ALA A 134 -36.27 21.37 -33.83
CA ALA A 134 -36.39 22.69 -34.45
C ALA A 134 -36.91 22.62 -35.91
N ASP A 135 -36.51 21.61 -36.68
CA ASP A 135 -36.93 21.42 -38.08
C ASP A 135 -38.40 20.94 -38.20
N LEU A 136 -38.87 20.13 -37.24
CA LEU A 136 -40.27 19.69 -37.16
C LEU A 136 -41.25 20.84 -36.90
N ASP A 137 -40.77 21.97 -36.36
CA ASP A 137 -41.53 23.20 -36.14
C ASP A 137 -41.75 24.00 -37.43
N ALA A 138 -40.87 23.79 -38.44
CA ALA A 138 -40.91 24.52 -39.70
C ALA A 138 -41.90 23.95 -40.73
N ARG A 139 -42.45 22.75 -40.52
CA ARG A 139 -43.26 22.04 -41.52
C ARG A 139 -44.73 21.85 -41.10
N VAL A 140 -45.63 22.44 -41.90
CA VAL A 140 -47.04 22.03 -42.21
C VAL A 140 -48.20 22.64 -41.42
N THR A 141 -48.95 23.49 -42.15
CA THR A 141 -50.36 23.98 -42.23
C THR A 141 -51.35 24.02 -41.04
N ASP A 142 -52.26 25.00 -41.16
CA ASP A 142 -53.44 25.44 -40.37
C ASP A 142 -53.23 25.92 -38.91
N ILE A 143 -53.55 27.19 -38.66
CA ILE A 143 -53.19 27.93 -37.43
C ILE A 143 -53.93 27.39 -36.20
N THR A 144 -55.14 26.85 -36.38
CA THR A 144 -56.02 26.44 -35.27
C THR A 144 -55.69 25.03 -34.80
N GLU A 145 -55.56 24.08 -35.72
CA GLU A 145 -55.13 22.71 -35.40
C GLU A 145 -53.72 22.68 -34.80
N ARG A 146 -52.81 23.55 -35.27
CA ARG A 146 -51.46 23.73 -34.70
C ARG A 146 -51.49 24.19 -33.25
N ARG A 147 -52.39 25.09 -32.89
CA ARG A 147 -52.46 25.68 -31.54
C ARG A 147 -52.95 24.67 -30.51
N ASP A 148 -53.97 23.90 -30.84
CA ASP A 148 -54.47 22.82 -29.97
C ASP A 148 -53.45 21.68 -29.85
N GLN A 149 -52.78 21.34 -30.96
CA GLN A 149 -51.73 20.33 -30.96
C GLN A 149 -50.50 20.78 -30.15
N ALA A 150 -50.07 22.04 -30.29
CA ALA A 150 -48.98 22.63 -29.52
C ALA A 150 -49.31 22.66 -28.02
N THR A 151 -50.55 23.00 -27.65
CA THR A 151 -51.02 22.98 -26.27
C THR A 151 -50.97 21.58 -25.67
N ARG A 152 -51.50 20.57 -26.37
CA ARG A 152 -51.43 19.17 -25.92
C ARG A 152 -49.99 18.69 -25.78
N ARG A 153 -49.12 19.02 -26.73
CA ARG A 153 -47.68 18.68 -26.70
C ARG A 153 -46.97 19.36 -25.54
N ALA A 154 -47.21 20.65 -25.30
CA ALA A 154 -46.57 21.40 -24.21
C ALA A 154 -46.94 20.81 -22.84
N ARG A 155 -48.21 20.44 -22.62
CA ARG A 155 -48.63 19.79 -21.38
C ARG A 155 -48.03 18.40 -21.21
N ALA A 156 -48.11 17.56 -22.24
CA ALA A 156 -47.52 16.22 -22.19
C ALA A 156 -46.00 16.25 -21.93
N LEU A 157 -45.27 17.17 -22.57
CA LEU A 157 -43.83 17.28 -22.38
C LEU A 157 -43.46 17.87 -21.00
N PHE A 158 -44.34 18.70 -20.42
CA PHE A 158 -44.18 19.22 -19.07
C PHE A 158 -44.37 18.11 -18.04
N ASP A 159 -45.39 17.27 -18.21
CA ASP A 159 -45.60 16.08 -17.38
C ASP A 159 -44.41 15.11 -17.52
N ASP A 160 -43.93 14.88 -18.75
CA ASP A 160 -42.73 14.07 -19.02
C ASP A 160 -41.48 14.63 -18.31
N ALA A 161 -41.30 15.95 -18.30
CA ALA A 161 -40.22 16.62 -17.58
C ALA A 161 -40.34 16.42 -16.05
N GLY A 162 -41.55 16.46 -15.50
CA GLY A 162 -41.81 16.16 -14.09
C GLY A 162 -41.41 14.72 -13.72
N THR A 163 -41.79 13.75 -14.57
CA THR A 163 -41.39 12.34 -14.41
C THR A 163 -39.87 12.17 -14.48
N LEU A 164 -39.19 12.84 -15.42
CA LEU A 164 -37.72 12.80 -15.50
C LEU A 164 -37.06 13.39 -14.25
N ALA A 165 -37.55 14.51 -13.72
CA ALA A 165 -37.01 15.10 -12.50
C ALA A 165 -37.11 14.12 -11.31
N ALA A 166 -38.26 13.44 -11.16
CA ALA A 166 -38.45 12.43 -10.13
C ALA A 166 -37.51 11.23 -10.29
N VAL A 167 -37.28 10.76 -11.52
CA VAL A 167 -36.30 9.70 -11.82
C VAL A 167 -34.88 10.14 -11.45
N ILE A 168 -34.48 11.36 -11.79
CA ILE A 168 -33.14 11.88 -11.48
C ILE A 168 -32.94 11.97 -9.96
N ALA A 169 -33.99 12.28 -9.19
CA ALA A 169 -33.93 12.33 -7.73
C ALA A 169 -33.56 10.99 -7.07
N GLU A 170 -33.80 9.85 -7.73
CA GLU A 170 -33.36 8.52 -7.27
C GLU A 170 -31.90 8.19 -7.64
N LEU A 171 -31.26 9.01 -8.47
CA LEU A 171 -29.86 8.87 -8.86
C LEU A 171 -28.94 9.63 -7.88
N PRO A 172 -27.64 9.28 -7.82
CA PRO A 172 -26.63 10.00 -7.03
C PRO A 172 -26.28 11.38 -7.63
N HIS A 173 -27.28 12.19 -7.97
CA HIS A 173 -27.12 13.45 -8.69
C HIS A 173 -26.37 14.50 -7.87
N GLU A 174 -26.46 14.52 -6.53
CA GLU A 174 -25.69 15.49 -5.72
C GLU A 174 -24.19 15.18 -5.75
N ARG A 175 -23.81 13.91 -5.93
CA ARG A 175 -22.40 13.51 -6.03
C ARG A 175 -21.78 13.97 -7.35
N PHE A 176 -22.51 13.77 -8.45
CA PHE A 176 -21.97 13.96 -9.80
C PHE A 176 -22.34 15.31 -10.44
N ALA A 177 -23.42 15.94 -9.98
CA ALA A 177 -23.97 17.18 -10.53
C ALA A 177 -24.60 18.06 -9.43
N PRO A 178 -23.81 18.52 -8.44
CA PRO A 178 -24.32 19.15 -7.23
C PRO A 178 -25.21 20.37 -7.52
N GLY A 179 -26.42 20.36 -6.95
CA GLY A 179 -27.41 21.43 -7.10
C GLY A 179 -27.92 21.70 -8.52
N ARG A 180 -27.63 20.83 -9.51
CA ARG A 180 -28.19 21.00 -10.87
C ARG A 180 -29.67 20.59 -10.93
N LEU A 181 -30.03 19.46 -10.33
CA LEU A 181 -31.43 19.02 -10.28
C LEU A 181 -32.31 20.10 -9.62
N ARG A 182 -31.90 20.60 -8.45
CA ARG A 182 -32.59 21.66 -7.72
C ARG A 182 -32.87 22.91 -8.57
N ARG A 183 -31.91 23.32 -9.41
CA ARG A 183 -32.08 24.46 -10.34
C ARG A 183 -33.10 24.15 -11.44
N LEU A 184 -33.12 22.92 -11.95
CA LEU A 184 -34.09 22.49 -12.95
C LEU A 184 -35.49 22.31 -12.35
N GLU A 185 -35.61 21.82 -11.11
CA GLU A 185 -36.88 21.75 -10.37
C GLU A 185 -37.48 23.13 -10.12
N GLN A 186 -36.65 24.13 -9.78
CA GLN A 186 -37.10 25.52 -9.67
C GLN A 186 -37.62 26.07 -11.01
N ARG A 187 -36.93 25.78 -12.12
CA ARG A 187 -37.39 26.13 -13.47
C ARG A 187 -38.67 25.39 -13.86
N LEU A 188 -38.83 24.15 -13.42
CA LEU A 188 -40.03 23.35 -13.62
C LEU A 188 -41.23 23.94 -12.88
N ALA A 189 -41.05 24.33 -11.62
CA ALA A 189 -42.08 25.04 -10.85
C ALA A 189 -42.47 26.38 -11.50
N GLN A 190 -41.49 27.16 -11.99
CA GLN A 190 -41.77 28.42 -12.68
C GLN A 190 -42.51 28.21 -14.02
N THR A 191 -42.14 27.17 -14.77
CA THR A 191 -42.79 26.82 -16.04
C THR A 191 -44.23 26.35 -15.81
N ALA A 192 -44.51 25.69 -14.68
CA ALA A 192 -45.88 25.31 -14.28
C ALA A 192 -46.79 26.54 -14.11
N VAL A 193 -46.28 27.61 -13.50
CA VAL A 193 -47.00 28.87 -13.34
C VAL A 193 -47.30 29.48 -14.70
N THR A 194 -46.30 29.58 -15.59
CA THR A 194 -46.46 30.12 -16.94
C THR A 194 -47.49 29.33 -17.77
N LEU A 195 -47.49 28.00 -17.68
CA LEU A 195 -48.45 27.14 -18.39
C LEU A 195 -49.90 27.30 -17.90
N ASN A 196 -50.09 27.74 -16.65
CA ASN A 196 -51.40 27.98 -16.06
C ASN A 196 -51.91 29.40 -16.31
N GLU A 197 -51.02 30.39 -16.36
CA GLU A 197 -51.36 31.80 -16.55
C GLU A 197 -51.41 32.23 -18.02
N GLN A 198 -50.65 31.56 -18.89
CA GLN A 198 -50.56 31.84 -20.32
C GLN A 198 -51.03 30.65 -21.14
N GLU A 199 -51.26 30.89 -22.42
CA GLU A 199 -51.65 29.83 -23.32
C GLU A 199 -50.50 28.84 -23.58
N PRO A 200 -50.69 27.53 -23.30
CA PRO A 200 -49.60 26.55 -23.30
C PRO A 200 -48.87 26.41 -24.64
N ALA A 201 -49.56 26.67 -25.76
CA ALA A 201 -48.96 26.64 -27.09
C ALA A 201 -47.71 27.54 -27.21
N PHE A 202 -47.69 28.69 -26.54
CA PHE A 202 -46.54 29.62 -26.57
C PHE A 202 -45.39 29.19 -25.65
N SER A 203 -45.66 28.29 -24.70
CA SER A 203 -44.67 27.78 -23.75
C SER A 203 -43.97 26.51 -24.25
N LEU A 204 -44.35 25.96 -25.40
CA LEU A 204 -43.81 24.71 -25.93
C LEU A 204 -42.28 24.72 -25.99
N GLY A 205 -41.66 25.78 -26.52
CA GLY A 205 -40.20 25.90 -26.59
C GLY A 205 -39.53 25.97 -25.22
N LEU A 206 -40.17 26.60 -24.22
CA LEU A 206 -39.67 26.64 -22.84
C LEU A 206 -39.69 25.25 -22.21
N VAL A 207 -40.80 24.52 -22.35
CA VAL A 207 -40.96 23.15 -21.84
C VAL A 207 -40.00 22.19 -22.53
N GLN A 208 -39.80 22.34 -23.85
CA GLN A 208 -38.83 21.55 -24.62
C GLN A 208 -37.41 21.72 -24.09
N ASN A 209 -36.96 22.95 -23.90
CA ASN A 209 -35.62 23.21 -23.36
C ASN A 209 -35.46 22.62 -21.94
N LEU A 210 -36.49 22.76 -21.09
CA LEU A 210 -36.47 22.18 -19.75
C LEU A 210 -36.39 20.65 -19.78
N TYR A 211 -37.19 20.01 -20.64
CA TYR A 211 -37.13 18.56 -20.84
C TYR A 211 -35.74 18.12 -21.30
N PHE A 212 -35.12 18.82 -22.26
CA PHE A 212 -33.77 18.50 -22.73
C PHE A 212 -32.73 18.68 -21.63
N ASP A 213 -32.80 19.77 -20.87
CA ASP A 213 -31.87 20.00 -19.76
C ASP A 213 -31.95 18.89 -18.69
N LEU A 214 -33.15 18.37 -18.43
CA LEU A 214 -33.38 17.23 -17.53
C LEU A 214 -32.89 15.91 -18.13
N SER A 215 -33.17 15.66 -19.41
CA SER A 215 -32.69 14.47 -20.11
C SER A 215 -31.15 14.46 -20.17
N ASP A 216 -30.51 15.60 -20.46
CA ASP A 216 -29.06 15.78 -20.46
C ASP A 216 -28.48 15.52 -19.06
N LEU A 217 -29.07 16.13 -18.02
CA LEU A 217 -28.64 15.88 -16.64
C LEU A 217 -28.74 14.41 -16.25
N ARG A 218 -29.84 13.72 -16.61
CA ARG A 218 -30.01 12.30 -16.31
C ARG A 218 -28.89 11.47 -16.91
N VAL A 219 -28.61 11.68 -18.20
CA VAL A 219 -27.57 10.93 -18.91
C VAL A 219 -26.20 11.22 -18.30
N GLU A 220 -25.87 12.49 -18.03
CA GLU A 220 -24.59 12.85 -17.39
C GLU A 220 -24.40 12.18 -16.03
N VAL A 221 -25.45 12.15 -15.19
CA VAL A 221 -25.39 11.51 -13.87
C VAL A 221 -25.28 9.99 -14.00
N GLU A 222 -25.99 9.37 -14.94
CA GLU A 222 -25.89 7.93 -15.19
C GLU A 222 -24.52 7.53 -15.73
N GLU A 223 -23.96 8.30 -16.66
CA GLU A 223 -22.61 8.09 -17.20
C GLU A 223 -21.54 8.22 -16.11
N ALA A 224 -21.61 9.28 -15.30
CA ALA A 224 -20.67 9.50 -14.19
C ALA A 224 -20.80 8.42 -13.11
N ALA A 225 -22.02 7.99 -12.79
CA ALA A 225 -22.26 6.89 -11.86
C ALA A 225 -21.68 5.56 -12.39
N LEU A 226 -21.85 5.27 -13.68
CA LEU A 226 -21.30 4.08 -14.30
C LEU A 226 -19.77 4.10 -14.30
N GLU A 227 -19.16 5.22 -14.69
CA GLU A 227 -17.70 5.39 -14.68
C GLU A 227 -17.12 5.24 -13.27
N TRP A 228 -17.81 5.80 -12.28
CA TRP A 228 -17.43 5.68 -10.87
C TRP A 228 -17.50 4.23 -10.37
N GLU A 229 -18.60 3.51 -10.65
CA GLU A 229 -18.71 2.09 -10.27
C GLU A 229 -17.63 1.24 -10.96
N GLN A 230 -17.31 1.52 -12.23
CA GLN A 230 -16.22 0.82 -12.93
C GLN A 230 -14.87 1.04 -12.25
N ALA A 231 -14.56 2.28 -11.87
CA ALA A 231 -13.34 2.58 -11.15
C ALA A 231 -13.33 1.91 -9.76
N ARG A 232 -14.47 1.87 -9.08
CA ARG A 232 -14.64 1.21 -7.78
C ARG A 232 -14.39 -0.28 -7.86
N PHE A 233 -14.96 -0.97 -8.85
CA PHE A 233 -14.70 -2.39 -9.06
C PHE A 233 -13.23 -2.67 -9.36
N ALA A 234 -12.62 -1.89 -10.25
CA ALA A 234 -11.21 -2.05 -10.57
C ALA A 234 -10.29 -1.83 -9.35
N ALA A 235 -10.61 -0.83 -8.52
CA ALA A 235 -9.90 -0.56 -7.27
C ALA A 235 -10.04 -1.72 -6.29
N LEU A 236 -11.25 -2.26 -6.11
CA LEU A 236 -11.50 -3.39 -5.22
C LEU A 236 -10.78 -4.66 -5.68
N GLU A 237 -10.79 -4.94 -6.98
CA GLU A 237 -10.07 -6.09 -7.57
C GLU A 237 -8.55 -5.96 -7.34
N ALA A 238 -7.99 -4.77 -7.57
CA ALA A 238 -6.57 -4.52 -7.37
C ALA A 238 -6.16 -4.68 -5.88
N LEU A 239 -6.95 -4.12 -4.96
CA LEU A 239 -6.68 -4.25 -3.52
C LEU A 239 -6.79 -5.69 -3.03
N ARG A 240 -7.75 -6.47 -3.54
CA ARG A 240 -7.88 -7.89 -3.18
C ARG A 240 -6.78 -8.76 -3.75
N ALA A 241 -6.30 -8.45 -4.95
CA ALA A 241 -5.11 -9.09 -5.49
C ALA A 241 -3.90 -8.81 -4.58
N ALA A 242 -3.69 -7.54 -4.20
CA ALA A 242 -2.62 -7.17 -3.27
C ALA A 242 -2.76 -7.85 -1.89
N ASP A 243 -3.98 -7.94 -1.35
CA ASP A 243 -4.29 -8.62 -0.08
C ASP A 243 -3.89 -10.11 -0.14
N ALA A 244 -4.37 -10.84 -1.16
CA ALA A 244 -4.08 -12.26 -1.30
C ALA A 244 -2.58 -12.53 -1.54
N VAL A 245 -1.92 -11.68 -2.34
CA VAL A 245 -0.48 -11.79 -2.56
C VAL A 245 0.29 -11.52 -1.27
N THR A 246 -0.10 -10.51 -0.50
CA THR A 246 0.55 -10.19 0.78
C THR A 246 0.33 -11.32 1.79
N GLU A 247 -0.90 -11.79 1.96
CA GLU A 247 -1.25 -12.87 2.90
C GLU A 247 -0.51 -14.17 2.58
N SER A 248 -0.44 -14.57 1.31
CA SER A 248 0.29 -15.76 0.87
C SER A 248 1.82 -15.66 1.01
N ASN A 249 2.34 -14.45 1.25
CA ASN A 249 3.78 -14.20 1.42
C ASN A 249 4.14 -13.83 2.87
N ILE A 250 3.24 -13.99 3.85
CA ILE A 250 3.59 -13.82 5.28
C ILE A 250 4.52 -14.95 5.73
N VAL A 251 4.24 -16.18 5.30
CA VAL A 251 5.07 -17.35 5.57
C VAL A 251 5.44 -17.98 4.24
N VAL A 252 6.72 -17.95 3.90
CA VAL A 252 7.20 -18.48 2.61
C VAL A 252 8.23 -19.60 2.83
N PRO A 253 8.21 -20.65 2.01
CA PRO A 253 9.18 -21.73 2.15
C PRO A 253 10.59 -21.19 1.89
N MET A 254 11.53 -21.55 2.77
CA MET A 254 12.91 -21.12 2.66
C MET A 254 13.58 -21.82 1.47
N ARG A 255 14.40 -21.09 0.71
CA ARG A 255 15.15 -21.61 -0.43
C ARG A 255 16.66 -21.55 -0.19
N ALA A 256 17.36 -22.59 -0.60
CA ALA A 256 18.82 -22.59 -0.63
C ALA A 256 19.33 -21.65 -1.74
N MET A 257 20.64 -21.39 -1.72
CA MET A 257 21.32 -20.53 -2.70
C MET A 257 21.17 -21.01 -4.17
N ASP A 258 20.91 -22.29 -4.39
CA ASP A 258 20.65 -22.88 -5.70
C ASP A 258 19.16 -22.82 -6.12
N GLY A 259 18.30 -22.23 -5.29
CA GLY A 259 16.87 -22.08 -5.50
C GLY A 259 16.01 -23.27 -5.09
N THR A 260 16.62 -24.36 -4.58
CA THR A 260 15.90 -25.52 -4.04
C THR A 260 15.15 -25.15 -2.76
N VAL A 261 13.93 -25.66 -2.60
CA VAL A 261 13.15 -25.46 -1.37
C VAL A 261 13.73 -26.33 -0.27
N LEU A 262 14.00 -25.73 0.89
CA LEU A 262 14.41 -26.42 2.09
C LEU A 262 13.18 -27.01 2.78
N ASP A 263 13.12 -28.33 2.86
CA ASP A 263 11.96 -29.02 3.42
C ASP A 263 11.83 -28.77 4.93
N GLY A 264 10.61 -28.45 5.37
CA GLY A 264 10.28 -28.16 6.77
C GLY A 264 10.85 -26.85 7.34
N ILE A 265 11.38 -25.95 6.50
CA ILE A 265 11.89 -24.63 6.95
C ILE A 265 11.12 -23.52 6.24
N ASP A 266 10.38 -22.76 7.03
CA ASP A 266 9.62 -21.59 6.56
C ASP A 266 10.24 -20.29 7.06
N LEU A 267 10.22 -19.27 6.20
CA LEU A 267 10.54 -17.90 6.53
C LEU A 267 9.26 -17.17 6.95
N ASP A 268 9.17 -16.85 8.24
CA ASP A 268 8.15 -15.94 8.78
C ASP A 268 8.55 -14.48 8.51
N VAL A 269 8.01 -13.93 7.44
CA VAL A 269 8.32 -12.57 6.97
C VAL A 269 7.88 -11.53 7.99
N ASP A 270 6.77 -11.75 8.68
CA ASP A 270 6.27 -10.80 9.69
C ASP A 270 7.18 -10.75 10.91
N PHE A 271 7.64 -11.92 11.38
CA PHE A 271 8.65 -12.01 12.43
C PHE A 271 9.92 -11.26 12.06
N TRP A 272 10.50 -11.54 10.89
CA TRP A 272 11.78 -10.93 10.49
C TRP A 272 11.68 -9.45 10.11
N THR A 273 10.49 -8.93 9.83
CA THR A 273 10.23 -7.51 9.52
C THR A 273 9.58 -6.73 10.67
N ASP A 274 9.62 -7.26 11.89
CA ASP A 274 9.09 -6.57 13.08
C ASP A 274 7.61 -6.17 12.94
N GLY A 275 6.80 -7.03 12.31
CA GLY A 275 5.38 -6.80 12.11
C GLY A 275 5.02 -5.92 10.93
N ASP A 276 5.98 -5.49 10.10
CA ASP A 276 5.69 -4.61 8.95
C ASP A 276 4.80 -5.29 7.91
N ALA A 277 4.95 -6.61 7.68
CA ALA A 277 4.11 -7.36 6.76
C ALA A 277 2.64 -7.37 7.21
N ALA A 278 2.38 -7.61 8.49
CA ALA A 278 1.04 -7.54 9.08
C ALA A 278 0.46 -6.11 9.03
N ARG A 279 1.30 -5.08 9.21
CA ARG A 279 0.89 -3.68 9.05
C ARG A 279 0.49 -3.37 7.60
N LEU A 280 1.27 -3.83 6.63
CA LEU A 280 0.95 -3.69 5.21
C LEU A 280 -0.39 -4.36 4.88
N LEU A 281 -0.56 -5.62 5.30
CA LEU A 281 -1.81 -6.37 5.08
C LEU A 281 -3.01 -5.66 5.70
N LYS A 282 -2.89 -5.17 6.94
CA LYS A 282 -3.95 -4.42 7.61
C LYS A 282 -4.34 -3.17 6.82
N ARG A 283 -3.37 -2.40 6.33
CA ARG A 283 -3.62 -1.18 5.56
C ARG A 283 -4.33 -1.47 4.23
N ILE A 284 -3.94 -2.54 3.53
CA ILE A 284 -4.62 -3.00 2.30
C ILE A 284 -6.09 -3.34 2.60
N ARG A 285 -6.34 -4.11 3.68
CA ARG A 285 -7.69 -4.52 4.09
C ARG A 285 -8.57 -3.36 4.51
N GLU A 286 -8.02 -2.39 5.24
CA GLU A 286 -8.74 -1.15 5.61
C GLU A 286 -9.17 -0.38 4.37
N GLN A 287 -8.28 -0.19 3.40
CA GLN A 287 -8.61 0.49 2.15
C GLN A 287 -9.62 -0.31 1.32
N ALA A 288 -9.48 -1.63 1.25
CA ALA A 288 -10.45 -2.50 0.58
C ALA A 288 -11.84 -2.44 1.24
N GLY A 289 -11.89 -2.33 2.56
CA GLY A 289 -13.11 -2.13 3.35
C GLY A 289 -13.84 -0.86 2.93
N ILE A 290 -13.14 0.28 2.89
CA ILE A 290 -13.70 1.58 2.45
C ILE A 290 -14.27 1.49 1.03
N VAL A 291 -13.53 0.86 0.11
CA VAL A 291 -13.97 0.72 -1.30
C VAL A 291 -15.18 -0.21 -1.41
N ALA A 292 -15.27 -1.25 -0.59
CA ALA A 292 -16.36 -2.23 -0.61
C ALA A 292 -17.69 -1.69 -0.07
N GLU A 293 -17.68 -0.62 0.72
CA GLU A 293 -18.90 -0.01 1.24
C GLU A 293 -19.81 0.52 0.11
N PRO A 294 -21.15 0.35 0.22
CA PRO A 294 -22.10 0.90 -0.75
C PRO A 294 -22.01 2.42 -0.89
N ASP A 295 -21.79 3.12 0.22
CA ASP A 295 -21.67 4.59 0.29
C ASP A 295 -20.22 5.05 0.22
N CYS A 296 -19.36 4.31 -0.50
CA CYS A 296 -17.93 4.60 -0.61
C CYS A 296 -17.69 6.09 -0.93
N PRO A 297 -16.94 6.81 -0.07
CA PRO A 297 -16.79 8.27 -0.16
C PRO A 297 -15.81 8.70 -1.26
N LEU A 298 -15.02 7.76 -1.80
CA LEU A 298 -13.91 8.07 -2.70
C LEU A 298 -14.39 8.61 -4.06
N THR A 299 -13.74 9.65 -4.54
CA THR A 299 -13.95 10.21 -5.86
C THR A 299 -13.44 9.28 -6.96
N LEU A 300 -13.81 9.56 -8.22
CA LEU A 300 -13.34 8.81 -9.38
C LEU A 300 -11.80 8.82 -9.49
N ASP A 301 -11.17 9.97 -9.21
CA ASP A 301 -9.71 10.10 -9.30
C ASP A 301 -8.99 9.35 -8.18
N GLU A 302 -9.55 9.33 -6.97
CA GLU A 302 -9.02 8.52 -5.86
C GLU A 302 -9.12 7.02 -6.18
N LEU A 303 -10.25 6.55 -6.71
CA LEU A 303 -10.39 5.15 -7.13
C LEU A 303 -9.41 4.77 -8.24
N ARG A 304 -9.13 5.69 -9.17
CA ARG A 304 -8.08 5.49 -10.19
C ARG A 304 -6.69 5.47 -9.59
N ALA A 305 -6.40 6.33 -8.62
CA ALA A 305 -5.12 6.37 -7.93
C ALA A 305 -4.83 5.03 -7.22
N ILE A 306 -5.85 4.38 -6.66
CA ILE A 306 -5.71 3.04 -6.06
C ILE A 306 -5.14 2.05 -7.09
N VAL A 307 -5.76 1.97 -8.26
CA VAL A 307 -5.36 1.03 -9.32
C VAL A 307 -4.00 1.37 -9.91
N GLN A 308 -3.72 2.66 -10.12
CA GLN A 308 -2.54 3.11 -10.88
C GLN A 308 -1.30 3.30 -10.03
N ARG A 309 -1.46 3.54 -8.72
CA ARG A 309 -0.37 3.91 -7.82
C ARG A 309 -0.36 3.06 -6.56
N ASP A 310 -1.46 3.00 -5.81
CA ASP A 310 -1.42 2.43 -4.46
C ASP A 310 -1.23 0.90 -4.49
N ALA A 311 -1.99 0.17 -5.32
CA ALA A 311 -1.85 -1.27 -5.44
C ALA A 311 -0.44 -1.69 -5.95
N PRO A 312 0.13 -1.09 -7.00
CA PRO A 312 1.52 -1.32 -7.38
C PRO A 312 2.53 -0.97 -6.27
N ALA A 313 2.28 0.08 -5.49
CA ALA A 313 3.15 0.46 -4.38
C ALA A 313 3.13 -0.60 -3.26
N TYR A 314 1.97 -1.22 -2.99
CA TYR A 314 1.87 -2.32 -2.03
C TYR A 314 2.63 -3.57 -2.49
N GLU A 315 2.59 -3.90 -3.79
CA GLU A 315 3.39 -5.00 -4.33
C GLU A 315 4.90 -4.73 -4.20
N GLN A 316 5.33 -3.49 -4.43
CA GLN A 316 6.73 -3.10 -4.25
C GLN A 316 7.13 -3.17 -2.77
N GLU A 317 6.31 -2.64 -1.86
CA GLU A 317 6.57 -2.68 -0.42
C GLU A 317 6.67 -4.12 0.10
N LEU A 318 5.78 -5.03 -0.35
CA LEU A 318 5.90 -6.45 -0.04
C LEU A 318 7.22 -7.05 -0.53
N THR A 319 7.65 -6.68 -1.75
CA THR A 319 8.93 -7.15 -2.30
C THR A 319 10.11 -6.70 -1.43
N ASP A 320 10.10 -5.45 -0.99
CA ASP A 320 11.14 -4.89 -0.12
C ASP A 320 11.14 -5.57 1.26
N LEU A 321 9.95 -5.88 1.80
CA LEU A 321 9.80 -6.63 3.06
C LEU A 321 10.30 -8.06 2.95
N LEU A 322 10.04 -8.74 1.84
CA LEU A 322 10.58 -10.08 1.56
C LEU A 322 12.11 -10.04 1.48
N GLU A 323 12.70 -9.07 0.76
CA GLU A 323 14.16 -8.91 0.68
C GLU A 323 14.75 -8.62 2.07
N ARG A 324 14.11 -7.77 2.87
CA ARG A 324 14.54 -7.48 4.24
C ARG A 324 14.47 -8.71 5.15
N ALA A 325 13.37 -9.45 5.12
CA ALA A 325 13.20 -10.67 5.92
C ALA A 325 14.29 -11.70 5.60
N TRP A 326 14.53 -11.94 4.31
CA TRP A 326 15.60 -12.81 3.84
C TRP A 326 16.97 -12.36 4.32
N THR A 327 17.26 -11.07 4.17
CA THR A 327 18.56 -10.49 4.56
C THR A 327 18.81 -10.64 6.06
N ARG A 328 17.80 -10.36 6.89
CA ARG A 328 17.91 -10.46 8.35
C ARG A 328 18.04 -11.90 8.83
N THR A 329 17.34 -12.83 8.20
CA THR A 329 17.45 -14.27 8.51
C THR A 329 18.86 -14.77 8.23
N LEU A 330 19.41 -14.40 7.07
CA LEU A 330 20.75 -14.79 6.68
C LEU A 330 21.80 -14.11 7.57
N ALA A 331 21.61 -12.84 7.93
CA ALA A 331 22.46 -12.15 8.90
C ALA A 331 22.42 -12.85 10.27
N SER A 332 21.26 -13.35 10.71
CA SER A 332 21.16 -14.16 11.94
C SER A 332 21.95 -15.45 11.87
N GLN A 333 21.86 -16.19 10.78
CA GLN A 333 22.66 -17.41 10.58
C GLN A 333 24.16 -17.09 10.59
N GLN A 334 24.56 -15.97 9.99
CA GLN A 334 25.94 -15.52 10.03
C GLN A 334 26.41 -15.14 11.43
N ARG A 335 25.56 -14.52 12.25
CA ARG A 335 25.91 -14.23 13.64
C ARG A 335 26.18 -15.52 14.42
N ALA A 336 25.35 -16.55 14.25
CA ALA A 336 25.58 -17.87 14.84
C ALA A 336 26.91 -18.50 14.34
N ASN A 337 27.13 -18.56 13.03
CA ASN A 337 28.36 -19.11 12.46
C ASN A 337 29.61 -18.34 12.92
N THR A 338 29.51 -17.01 13.03
CA THR A 338 30.61 -16.17 13.52
C THR A 338 30.87 -16.43 15.00
N ALA A 339 29.83 -16.71 15.80
CA ALA A 339 29.97 -17.09 17.19
C ALA A 339 30.71 -18.43 17.31
N GLU A 340 30.33 -19.44 16.53
CA GLU A 340 31.02 -20.74 16.49
C GLU A 340 32.51 -20.60 16.15
N ILE A 341 32.83 -19.81 15.12
CA ILE A 341 34.23 -19.55 14.74
C ILE A 341 34.98 -18.81 15.87
N ALA A 342 34.33 -17.83 16.51
CA ALA A 342 34.91 -17.10 17.62
C ALA A 342 35.17 -18.00 18.85
N ILE A 343 34.23 -18.89 19.17
CA ILE A 343 34.36 -19.90 20.22
C ILE A 343 35.56 -20.81 19.91
N ALA A 344 35.60 -21.42 18.73
CA ALA A 344 36.68 -22.33 18.33
C ALA A 344 38.06 -21.64 18.36
N ALA A 345 38.13 -20.37 17.96
CA ALA A 345 39.36 -19.58 18.02
C ALA A 345 39.81 -19.32 19.47
N LEU A 346 38.88 -19.11 20.41
CA LEU A 346 39.18 -18.91 21.83
C LEU A 346 39.50 -20.21 22.55
N GLU A 347 38.89 -21.34 22.15
CA GLU A 347 39.23 -22.67 22.68
C GLU A 347 40.69 -23.04 22.41
N GLN A 348 41.20 -22.72 21.22
CA GLN A 348 42.62 -22.87 20.88
C GLN A 348 43.55 -22.03 21.78
N GLN A 349 43.03 -20.99 22.44
CA GLN A 349 43.75 -20.16 23.40
C GLN A 349 43.58 -20.60 24.87
N GLY A 350 42.92 -21.74 25.12
CA GLY A 350 42.73 -22.30 26.45
C GLY A 350 41.50 -21.76 27.20
N TYR A 351 40.45 -21.41 26.47
CA TYR A 351 39.11 -21.17 26.99
C TYR A 351 38.19 -22.37 26.71
N GLU A 352 37.09 -22.47 27.44
CA GLU A 352 36.03 -23.46 27.23
C GLU A 352 34.67 -22.75 27.24
N LEU A 353 33.77 -23.15 26.34
CA LEU A 353 32.40 -22.62 26.28
C LEU A 353 31.64 -23.02 27.55
N ALA A 354 31.13 -22.03 28.28
CA ALA A 354 30.33 -22.25 29.48
C ALA A 354 28.83 -22.20 29.19
N ASP A 355 28.38 -21.23 28.37
CA ASP A 355 26.97 -21.04 28.03
C ASP A 355 26.82 -20.16 26.76
N GLU A 356 25.68 -20.26 26.09
CA GLU A 356 25.30 -19.45 24.92
C GLU A 356 23.82 -19.08 24.94
N ALA A 357 23.48 -17.91 24.38
CA ALA A 357 22.11 -17.43 24.34
C ALA A 357 21.90 -16.36 23.25
N TRP A 358 20.67 -16.29 22.74
CA TRP A 358 20.17 -15.12 22.02
C TRP A 358 19.58 -14.11 22.99
N GLU A 359 19.73 -12.82 22.70
CA GLU A 359 19.05 -11.76 23.45
C GLU A 359 17.53 -12.00 23.45
N GLY A 360 16.95 -12.22 24.63
CA GLY A 360 15.51 -12.43 24.74
C GLY A 360 14.97 -13.70 24.09
N GLU A 361 15.83 -14.68 23.78
CA GLU A 361 15.48 -15.85 22.93
C GLU A 361 14.96 -15.43 21.53
N ASP A 362 15.35 -14.24 21.08
CA ASP A 362 14.97 -13.69 19.78
C ASP A 362 16.16 -13.74 18.81
N PHE A 363 16.05 -14.57 17.77
CA PHE A 363 17.07 -14.73 16.73
C PHE A 363 17.40 -13.42 15.98
N ARG A 364 16.53 -12.41 16.06
CA ARG A 364 16.79 -11.08 15.49
C ARG A 364 17.78 -10.27 16.32
N GLY A 365 17.96 -10.63 17.59
CA GLY A 365 18.82 -9.95 18.55
C GLY A 365 20.29 -10.33 18.44
N ALA A 366 21.05 -9.93 19.46
CA ALA A 366 22.46 -10.28 19.58
C ALA A 366 22.65 -11.73 20.06
N HIS A 367 23.69 -12.39 19.55
CA HIS A 367 24.15 -13.69 20.02
C HIS A 367 25.24 -13.51 21.07
N TYR A 368 25.12 -14.20 22.20
CA TYR A 368 26.09 -14.15 23.30
C TYR A 368 26.70 -15.52 23.54
N SER A 369 28.01 -15.56 23.72
CA SER A 369 28.78 -16.76 24.05
C SER A 369 29.67 -16.45 25.24
N LYS A 370 29.49 -17.18 26.35
CA LYS A 370 30.30 -17.04 27.56
C LYS A 370 31.37 -18.12 27.59
N LEU A 371 32.62 -17.71 27.75
CA LEU A 371 33.76 -18.60 27.81
C LEU A 371 34.54 -18.38 29.11
N VAL A 372 35.02 -19.48 29.69
CA VAL A 372 35.84 -19.48 30.91
C VAL A 372 37.22 -20.03 30.58
N SER A 373 38.28 -19.45 31.14
CA SER A 373 39.61 -20.03 30.98
C SER A 373 39.68 -21.41 31.65
N LEU A 374 40.45 -22.33 31.09
CA LEU A 374 40.79 -23.63 31.71
C LEU A 374 41.40 -23.49 33.12
N THR A 375 41.94 -22.31 33.46
CA THR A 375 42.47 -22.02 34.80
C THR A 375 41.42 -21.48 35.78
N GLY A 376 40.21 -21.17 35.29
CA GLY A 376 39.10 -20.59 36.06
C GLY A 376 39.29 -19.13 36.49
N ARG A 377 40.35 -18.46 36.01
CA ARG A 377 40.74 -17.11 36.49
C ARG A 377 40.21 -15.95 35.63
N SER A 378 39.70 -16.25 34.44
CA SER A 378 39.18 -15.25 33.51
C SER A 378 37.89 -15.73 32.85
N GLU A 379 36.96 -14.80 32.70
CA GLU A 379 35.72 -14.99 31.95
C GLU A 379 35.67 -13.99 30.79
N LEU A 380 35.21 -14.47 29.65
CA LEU A 380 34.97 -13.67 28.46
C LEU A 380 33.52 -13.84 28.03
N VAL A 381 32.91 -12.75 27.57
CA VAL A 381 31.65 -12.80 26.85
C VAL A 381 31.87 -12.21 25.47
N VAL A 382 31.63 -13.03 24.45
CA VAL A 382 31.59 -12.59 23.06
C VAL A 382 30.15 -12.30 22.72
N GLU A 383 29.92 -11.12 22.20
CA GLU A 383 28.61 -10.69 21.71
C GLU A 383 28.71 -10.35 20.23
N ILE A 384 27.77 -10.86 19.47
CA ILE A 384 27.64 -10.58 18.05
C ILE A 384 26.25 -10.00 17.85
N ALA A 385 26.19 -8.67 17.74
CA ALA A 385 24.96 -7.91 17.62
C ALA A 385 24.65 -7.59 16.15
N PRO A 386 23.38 -7.44 15.76
CA PRO A 386 23.01 -6.90 14.45
C PRO A 386 23.50 -5.45 14.29
N ASP A 387 23.89 -5.08 13.07
CA ASP A 387 24.17 -3.70 12.65
C ASP A 387 23.40 -3.42 11.35
N GLY A 388 22.21 -2.84 11.50
CA GLY A 388 21.23 -2.74 10.42
C GLY A 388 20.66 -4.10 9.97
N ASP A 389 20.17 -4.17 8.73
CA ASP A 389 19.49 -5.38 8.22
C ASP A 389 20.44 -6.54 7.88
N ALA A 390 21.69 -6.21 7.52
CA ALA A 390 22.67 -7.18 6.98
C ALA A 390 23.98 -7.23 7.76
N GLY A 391 24.31 -6.17 8.50
CA GLY A 391 25.59 -6.06 9.18
C GLY A 391 25.58 -6.73 10.54
N MET A 392 26.77 -6.82 11.14
CA MET A 392 26.95 -7.25 12.51
C MET A 392 28.14 -6.54 13.15
N ALA A 393 28.03 -6.33 14.46
CA ALA A 393 29.08 -5.80 15.30
C ALA A 393 29.51 -6.87 16.31
N ILE A 394 30.83 -7.07 16.44
CA ILE A 394 31.39 -8.02 17.40
C ILE A 394 31.93 -7.23 18.58
N ARG A 395 31.52 -7.62 19.79
CA ARG A 395 32.06 -7.11 21.05
C ARG A 395 32.67 -8.24 21.86
N VAL A 396 33.82 -7.97 22.46
CA VAL A 396 34.45 -8.88 23.41
C VAL A 396 34.53 -8.17 24.75
N LEU A 397 33.84 -8.75 25.74
CA LEU A 397 33.79 -8.30 27.12
C LEU A 397 34.70 -9.21 27.95
N SER A 398 35.64 -8.62 28.68
CA SER A 398 36.57 -9.37 29.53
C SER A 398 36.36 -9.02 30.99
N TYR A 399 36.13 -10.03 31.82
CA TYR A 399 35.94 -9.93 33.27
C TYR A 399 37.18 -10.42 34.03
N ASP A 400 38.37 -10.07 33.53
CA ASP A 400 39.65 -10.41 34.15
C ASP A 400 39.80 -9.75 35.52
N THR A 401 40.28 -10.50 36.51
CA THR A 401 40.72 -9.97 37.82
C THR A 401 42.14 -9.34 37.76
N ASP A 402 42.78 -9.36 36.59
CA ASP A 402 44.19 -8.99 36.40
C ASP A 402 44.31 -7.50 35.99
N ALA A 403 44.98 -6.69 36.82
CA ALA A 403 45.01 -5.23 36.72
C ALA A 403 45.98 -4.67 35.65
N ALA A 404 46.80 -5.51 35.01
CA ALA A 404 47.86 -5.06 34.11
C ALA A 404 47.35 -4.75 32.68
N GLU A 405 47.28 -3.47 32.34
CA GLU A 405 46.79 -2.91 31.07
C GLU A 405 47.49 -3.51 29.83
N ASP A 406 48.82 -3.64 29.86
CA ASP A 406 49.60 -4.19 28.75
C ASP A 406 49.24 -5.64 28.42
N ARG A 407 48.96 -6.46 29.45
CA ARG A 407 48.54 -7.86 29.26
C ARG A 407 47.14 -7.95 28.65
N ARG A 408 46.23 -7.05 29.03
CA ARG A 408 44.89 -6.98 28.40
C ARG A 408 44.99 -6.58 26.93
N ARG A 409 45.80 -5.57 26.62
CA ARG A 409 46.02 -5.11 25.23
C ARG A 409 46.64 -6.21 24.37
N GLN A 410 47.66 -6.91 24.86
CA GLN A 410 48.31 -8.01 24.16
C GLN A 410 47.35 -9.19 23.93
N ARG A 411 46.54 -9.55 24.94
CA ARG A 411 45.49 -10.57 24.79
C ARG A 411 44.44 -10.20 23.75
N THR A 412 43.92 -8.96 23.77
CA THR A 412 42.97 -8.54 22.73
C THR A 412 43.59 -8.61 21.33
N GLN A 413 44.84 -8.17 21.17
CA GLN A 413 45.53 -8.26 19.87
C GLN A 413 45.71 -9.71 19.42
N SER A 414 46.02 -10.62 20.35
CA SER A 414 46.08 -12.07 20.08
C SER A 414 44.72 -12.62 19.66
N MET A 415 43.64 -12.29 20.37
CA MET A 415 42.27 -12.69 20.05
C MET A 415 41.85 -12.18 18.66
N LEU A 416 42.09 -10.91 18.36
CA LEU A 416 41.83 -10.31 17.04
C LEU A 416 42.64 -11.00 15.93
N GLY A 417 43.90 -11.32 16.19
CA GLY A 417 44.74 -12.08 15.27
C GLY A 417 44.12 -13.44 14.96
N SER A 418 43.66 -14.16 15.99
CA SER A 418 42.99 -15.45 15.83
C SER A 418 41.67 -15.33 15.06
N LEU A 419 40.82 -14.36 15.38
CA LEU A 419 39.55 -14.13 14.66
C LEU A 419 39.79 -13.81 13.17
N ARG A 420 40.79 -12.97 12.86
CA ARG A 420 41.17 -12.68 11.45
C ARG A 420 41.72 -13.90 10.74
N SER A 421 42.57 -14.68 11.41
CA SER A 421 43.12 -15.92 10.83
C SER A 421 42.05 -16.97 10.57
N ALA A 422 40.95 -16.94 11.32
CA ALA A 422 39.78 -17.79 11.15
C ALA A 422 38.79 -17.25 10.10
N GLY A 423 39.14 -16.17 9.38
CA GLY A 423 38.34 -15.63 8.27
C GLY A 423 37.27 -14.61 8.66
N ILE A 424 37.21 -14.17 9.93
CA ILE A 424 36.29 -13.12 10.35
C ILE A 424 36.89 -11.75 9.98
N PRO A 425 36.22 -10.92 9.15
CA PRO A 425 36.73 -9.62 8.74
C PRO A 425 36.61 -8.61 9.89
N ALA A 426 37.53 -8.68 10.85
CA ALA A 426 37.55 -7.82 12.02
C ALA A 426 38.34 -6.52 11.79
N GLY A 427 37.66 -5.36 11.84
CA GLY A 427 38.26 -4.02 11.92
C GLY A 427 39.22 -3.80 13.10
N ALA A 428 39.73 -2.57 13.26
CA ALA A 428 40.54 -2.23 14.41
C ALA A 428 39.67 -2.14 15.67
N PRO A 429 40.12 -2.65 16.84
CA PRO A 429 39.34 -2.57 18.06
C PRO A 429 39.25 -1.12 18.56
N GLU A 430 38.03 -0.66 18.82
CA GLU A 430 37.79 0.61 19.50
C GLU A 430 37.48 0.37 20.97
N ASP A 431 38.23 0.98 21.89
CA ASP A 431 37.92 0.93 23.33
C ASP A 431 36.78 1.89 23.66
N ARG A 432 35.74 1.37 24.31
CA ARG A 432 34.56 2.12 24.75
C ARG A 432 34.81 2.98 26.00
N GLY A 433 35.90 2.77 26.74
CA GLY A 433 36.24 3.54 27.93
C GLY A 433 35.35 3.23 29.16
N THR A 434 34.54 2.18 29.11
CA THR A 434 33.64 1.72 30.19
C THR A 434 33.89 0.25 30.53
N GLU A 435 33.85 -0.13 31.82
CA GLU A 435 34.04 -1.53 32.21
C GLU A 435 32.76 -2.34 31.91
N PRO A 436 32.88 -3.63 31.52
CA PRO A 436 31.72 -4.49 31.35
C PRO A 436 30.92 -4.59 32.66
N THR A 437 29.60 -4.43 32.59
CA THR A 437 28.73 -4.55 33.75
C THR A 437 28.47 -6.03 34.08
N PRO A 438 28.25 -6.40 35.36
CA PRO A 438 27.93 -7.79 35.71
C PRO A 438 26.70 -8.36 34.97
N GLU A 439 25.72 -7.50 34.66
CA GLU A 439 24.51 -7.88 33.91
C GLU A 439 24.80 -8.28 32.46
N GLU A 440 25.88 -7.78 31.85
CA GLU A 440 26.32 -8.18 30.50
C GLU A 440 27.05 -9.53 30.50
N GLY A 441 27.37 -10.06 31.69
CA GLY A 441 27.98 -11.38 31.90
C GLY A 441 27.02 -12.48 32.36
N ASP A 442 25.76 -12.11 32.64
CA ASP A 442 24.69 -12.99 33.11
C ASP A 442 23.76 -13.38 31.95
N LEU A 443 23.99 -14.57 31.39
CA LEU A 443 23.20 -15.06 30.26
C LEU A 443 21.74 -15.33 30.63
N GLU A 444 21.41 -15.64 31.88
CA GLU A 444 20.00 -15.75 32.32
C GLU A 444 19.29 -14.42 32.29
N ALA A 445 19.98 -13.33 32.66
CA ALA A 445 19.45 -11.98 32.54
C ALA A 445 19.27 -11.58 31.06
N ILE A 446 20.21 -11.97 30.18
CA ILE A 446 20.15 -11.72 28.73
C ILE A 446 18.97 -12.46 28.08
N ARG A 447 18.73 -13.73 28.44
CA ARG A 447 17.56 -14.51 27.96
C ARG A 447 16.23 -13.87 28.31
N ARG A 448 16.16 -13.15 29.45
CA ARG A 448 14.93 -12.48 29.93
C ARG A 448 14.81 -11.04 29.45
N ARG A 449 15.86 -10.48 28.86
CA ARG A 449 15.87 -9.10 28.37
C ARG A 449 14.98 -8.99 27.14
N ARG A 450 14.20 -7.92 27.04
CA ARG A 450 13.54 -7.57 25.77
C ARG A 450 14.59 -7.03 24.80
N ARG A 451 14.56 -7.53 23.56
CA ARG A 451 15.41 -7.04 22.45
C ARG A 451 15.40 -5.51 22.42
N ARG A 452 16.58 -4.91 22.32
CA ARG A 452 16.69 -3.48 22.03
C ARG A 452 16.29 -3.28 20.57
N VAL A 453 15.21 -2.53 20.35
CA VAL A 453 14.82 -2.07 19.01
C VAL A 453 15.48 -0.70 18.87
N ASP A 454 16.60 -0.65 18.16
CA ASP A 454 17.26 0.61 17.81
C ASP A 454 16.56 1.30 16.63
#